data_AF-A0A6M0C4E8-F1
#
_entry.id   AF-A0A6M0C4E8-F1
#
_cell.length_a   1.000
_cell.length_b   1.000
_cell.length_c   1.000
_cell.angle_alpha   90.00
_cell.angle_beta   90.00
_cell.angle_gamma   90.00
#
_symmetry.space_group_name_H-M   'P 1'
#
loop_
_entity.id
_entity.type
_entity.pdbx_description
1 polymer ?
#
loop_
_entity_poly.entity_id
_entity_poly.type
_entity_poly.pdbx_seq_one_letter_code
_entity_poly.pdbx_strand_id
1 'polypeptide(L)'
;IPQESGTTAQIEHGLGLLKQLMQDYPQLNLMVQSSSIKALVRLIPEIDAHQGGFTIADKSETVETFLTRMEWSMQGLTHTKDLQTDLEVKPEWLEVLRLAFEEGLQDKAIAQSMYKSERMIRHYWSKIQDVLGIYPEPGKNIRALTQIRAREKGLLD
;
A
#
# COMPACT_ATOMS: atom_id res chain seq x y z
N ILE A 1 -2.79 11.28 6.97
CA ILE A 1 -2.62 12.64 7.57
C ILE A 1 -3.38 13.65 6.72
N PRO A 2 -3.79 14.81 7.25
CA PRO A 2 -4.35 15.87 6.41
C PRO A 2 -3.25 16.54 5.57
N GLN A 3 -3.59 17.03 4.38
CA GLN A 3 -2.66 17.81 3.55
C GLN A 3 -2.46 19.22 4.11
N GLU A 4 -3.55 19.81 4.61
CA GLU A 4 -3.57 21.13 5.23
C GLU A 4 -4.28 21.08 6.58
N SER A 5 -3.88 21.96 7.50
CA SER A 5 -4.52 22.09 8.81
C SER A 5 -6.04 22.30 8.67
N GLY A 6 -6.82 21.47 9.36
CA GLY A 6 -8.29 21.53 9.33
C GLY A 6 -8.96 20.72 8.22
N THR A 7 -8.20 20.09 7.32
CA THR A 7 -8.74 19.17 6.30
C THR A 7 -8.85 17.73 6.82
N THR A 8 -9.60 16.90 6.11
CA THR A 8 -9.74 15.47 6.45
C THR A 8 -8.43 14.74 6.17
N ALA A 9 -8.02 13.89 7.12
CA ALA A 9 -6.87 13.01 6.92
C ALA A 9 -7.17 11.96 5.85
N GLN A 10 -6.22 11.79 4.92
CA GLN A 10 -6.28 10.74 3.90
C GLN A 10 -5.04 9.84 4.00
N ILE A 11 -5.19 8.58 3.57
CA ILE A 11 -4.11 7.61 3.53
C ILE A 11 -3.03 8.06 2.55
N GLU A 12 -3.43 8.49 1.35
CA GLU A 12 -2.50 8.89 0.27
C GLU A 12 -1.52 9.98 0.69
N HIS A 13 -1.96 10.98 1.45
CA HIS A 13 -1.04 12.01 1.97
C HIS A 13 0.00 11.45 2.93
N GLY A 14 -0.38 10.45 3.75
CA GLY A 14 0.56 9.79 4.66
C GLY A 14 1.58 8.94 3.91
N LEU A 15 1.12 8.18 2.92
CA LEU A 15 2.00 7.38 2.07
C LEU A 15 2.95 8.26 1.26
N GLY A 16 2.44 9.35 0.68
CA GLY A 16 3.24 10.34 -0.06
C GLY A 16 4.32 10.98 0.81
N LEU A 17 3.98 11.40 2.03
CA LEU A 17 4.95 11.96 2.98
C LEU A 17 6.04 10.93 3.32
N LEU A 18 5.67 9.69 3.64
CA LEU A 18 6.65 8.65 3.98
C LEU A 18 7.60 8.36 2.83
N LYS A 19 7.08 8.26 1.60
CA LYS A 19 7.90 8.09 0.41
C LYS A 19 8.90 9.23 0.22
N GLN A 20 8.44 10.47 0.40
CA GLN A 20 9.32 11.64 0.32
C GLN A 20 10.39 11.63 1.42
N LEU A 21 10.01 11.34 2.68
CA LEU A 21 10.96 11.30 3.79
C LEU A 21 12.07 10.26 3.60
N MET A 22 11.74 9.06 3.10
CA MET A 22 12.73 8.02 2.82
C MET A 22 13.67 8.41 1.67
N GLN A 23 13.18 9.16 0.67
CA GLN A 23 13.98 9.65 -0.45
C GLN A 23 14.91 10.81 -0.04
N ASP A 24 14.37 11.81 0.65
CA ASP A 24 15.08 13.02 1.03
C ASP A 24 16.04 12.79 2.20
N TYR A 25 15.72 11.83 3.08
CA TYR A 25 16.51 11.51 4.28
C TYR A 25 16.75 9.99 4.44
N PRO A 26 17.62 9.37 3.61
CA PRO A 26 17.77 7.91 3.56
C PRO A 26 18.20 7.24 4.87
N GLN A 27 18.86 7.98 5.77
CA GLN A 27 19.35 7.46 7.06
C GLN A 27 18.46 7.87 8.25
N LEU A 28 17.38 8.62 8.03
CA LEU A 28 16.48 9.03 9.11
C LEU A 28 15.74 7.80 9.65
N ASN A 29 15.82 7.59 10.96
CA ASN A 29 15.03 6.57 11.64
C ASN A 29 13.56 7.00 11.68
N LEU A 30 12.67 6.13 11.18
CA LEU A 30 11.25 6.37 11.08
C LEU A 30 10.46 5.35 11.90
N MET A 31 9.51 5.85 12.68
CA MET A 31 8.50 5.06 13.35
C MET A 31 7.12 5.52 12.87
N VAL A 32 6.33 4.61 12.31
CA VAL A 32 4.99 4.89 11.81
C VAL A 32 3.94 4.30 12.75
N GLN A 33 3.10 5.17 13.31
CA GLN A 33 1.94 4.75 14.09
C GLN A 33 0.64 5.01 13.32
N SER A 34 -0.12 3.96 13.00
CA SER A 34 -1.31 4.07 12.14
C SER A 34 -2.43 3.13 12.57
N SER A 35 -3.68 3.51 12.33
CA SER A 35 -4.85 2.61 12.43
C SER A 35 -5.10 1.82 11.15
N SER A 36 -4.32 2.10 10.11
CA SER A 36 -4.45 1.51 8.76
C SER A 36 -3.09 1.02 8.30
N ILE A 37 -2.39 0.23 9.14
CA ILE A 37 -1.02 -0.23 8.87
C ILE A 37 -0.90 -0.98 7.55
N LYS A 38 -1.96 -1.68 7.11
CA LYS A 38 -1.98 -2.43 5.85
C LYS A 38 -1.76 -1.57 4.61
N ALA A 39 -2.08 -0.27 4.66
CA ALA A 39 -1.82 0.63 3.53
C ALA A 39 -0.32 0.77 3.23
N LEU A 40 0.55 0.52 4.23
CA LEU A 40 2.01 0.58 4.08
C LEU A 40 2.56 -0.55 3.22
N VAL A 41 1.78 -1.61 2.91
CA VAL A 41 2.16 -2.65 1.94
C VAL A 41 2.53 -2.03 0.58
N ARG A 42 1.90 -0.91 0.21
CA ARG A 42 2.18 -0.17 -1.03
C ARG A 42 3.56 0.49 -1.07
N LEU A 43 4.24 0.57 0.08
CA LEU A 43 5.56 1.18 0.25
C LEU A 43 6.65 0.16 0.61
N ILE A 44 6.35 -1.16 0.61
CA ILE A 44 7.35 -2.19 0.94
C ILE A 44 8.65 -2.02 0.13
N PRO A 45 8.62 -1.80 -1.20
CA PRO A 45 9.85 -1.61 -1.96
C PRO A 45 10.69 -0.42 -1.48
N GLU A 46 10.05 0.70 -1.15
CA GLU A 46 10.72 1.88 -0.62
C GLU A 46 11.24 1.67 0.81
N ILE A 47 10.48 0.96 1.66
CA ILE A 47 10.88 0.63 3.03
C ILE A 47 12.09 -0.31 3.03
N ASP A 48 12.10 -1.32 2.16
CA ASP A 48 13.21 -2.28 2.04
C ASP A 48 14.48 -1.63 1.49
N ALA A 49 14.35 -0.56 0.71
CA ALA A 49 15.47 0.23 0.19
C ALA A 49 15.97 1.32 1.15
N HIS A 50 15.21 1.63 2.21
CA HIS A 50 15.56 2.65 3.20
C HIS A 50 16.76 2.23 4.05
N GLN A 51 17.67 3.16 4.37
CA GLN A 51 18.93 2.84 5.06
C GLN A 51 18.87 3.09 6.57
N GLY A 52 17.91 3.88 7.05
CA GLY A 52 17.63 4.08 8.47
C GLY A 52 16.72 2.99 9.03
N GLY A 53 16.55 2.98 10.36
CA GLY A 53 15.61 2.09 11.03
C GLY A 53 14.17 2.44 10.68
N PHE A 54 13.35 1.45 10.34
CA PHE A 54 11.94 1.65 10.00
C PHE A 54 11.04 0.68 10.76
N THR A 55 10.19 1.20 11.64
CA THR A 55 9.27 0.36 12.44
C THR A 55 7.83 0.84 12.32
N ILE A 56 6.90 -0.09 12.59
CA ILE A 56 5.47 0.14 12.49
C ILE A 56 4.81 -0.29 13.80
N ALA A 57 3.80 0.47 14.23
CA ALA A 57 2.91 0.13 15.32
C ALA A 57 1.46 0.43 14.94
N ASP A 58 0.56 -0.52 15.15
CA ASP A 58 -0.88 -0.21 15.06
C ASP A 58 -1.30 0.68 16.24
N LYS A 59 -2.23 1.60 16.02
CA LYS A 59 -2.80 2.44 17.09
C LYS A 59 -3.59 1.63 18.13
N SER A 60 -4.01 0.40 17.82
CA SER A 60 -4.65 -0.50 18.78
C SER A 60 -3.66 -1.24 19.68
N GLU A 61 -2.36 -1.19 19.39
CA GLU A 61 -1.32 -1.84 20.21
C GLU A 61 -1.14 -1.13 21.56
N THR A 62 -0.53 -1.84 22.51
CA THR A 62 -0.24 -1.27 23.83
C THR A 62 0.90 -0.24 23.77
N VAL A 63 0.98 0.60 24.80
CA VAL A 63 2.06 1.60 24.94
C VAL A 63 3.43 0.91 25.02
N GLU A 64 3.52 -0.25 25.68
CA GLU A 64 4.76 -1.02 25.78
C GLU A 64 5.24 -1.50 24.40
N THR A 65 4.31 -2.00 23.55
CA THR A 65 4.63 -2.35 22.16
C THR A 65 5.11 -1.13 21.39
N PHE A 66 4.40 0.00 21.49
CA PHE A 66 4.79 1.27 20.86
C PHE A 66 6.22 1.69 21.27
N LEU A 67 6.52 1.73 22.57
CA LEU A 67 7.83 2.13 23.08
C LEU A 67 8.94 1.18 22.61
N THR A 68 8.66 -0.12 22.58
CA THR A 68 9.60 -1.12 22.06
C THR A 68 9.90 -0.88 20.59
N ARG A 69 8.89 -0.60 19.76
CA ARG A 69 9.06 -0.28 18.33
C ARG A 69 9.84 1.01 18.13
N MET A 70 9.56 2.03 18.94
CA MET A 70 10.27 3.31 18.90
C MET A 70 11.77 3.12 19.19
N GLU A 71 12.10 2.40 20.26
CA GLU A 71 13.48 2.07 20.64
C GLU A 71 14.20 1.34 19.50
N TRP A 72 13.55 0.34 18.88
CA TRP A 72 14.11 -0.39 17.74
C TRP A 72 14.40 0.52 16.54
N SER A 73 13.48 1.41 16.19
CA SER A 73 13.70 2.38 15.11
C SER A 73 14.91 3.27 15.42
N MET A 74 15.02 3.78 16.65
CA MET A 74 16.14 4.61 17.09
C MET A 74 17.50 3.88 17.00
N GLN A 75 17.51 2.56 17.19
CA GLN A 75 18.69 1.72 17.03
C GLN A 75 18.99 1.34 15.57
N GLY A 76 18.23 1.86 14.61
CA GLY A 76 18.41 1.58 13.18
C GLY A 76 17.80 0.24 12.73
N LEU A 77 16.94 -0.38 13.54
CA LEU A 77 16.30 -1.65 13.18
C LEU A 77 15.07 -1.44 12.30
N THR A 78 14.87 -2.36 11.36
CA THR A 78 13.66 -2.44 10.55
C THR A 78 12.72 -3.54 11.05
N HIS A 79 11.48 -3.16 11.35
CA HIS A 79 10.43 -4.08 11.79
C HIS A 79 9.12 -3.84 11.04
N THR A 80 8.94 -4.61 9.96
CA THR A 80 7.77 -4.56 9.06
C THR A 80 6.98 -5.87 9.06
N LYS A 81 7.23 -6.78 10.00
CA LYS A 81 6.54 -8.08 10.07
C LYS A 81 5.03 -7.96 10.22
N ASP A 82 4.55 -6.86 10.79
CA ASP A 82 3.11 -6.59 10.92
C ASP A 82 2.43 -6.34 9.57
N LEU A 83 3.22 -6.08 8.51
CA LEU A 83 2.76 -5.97 7.14
C LEU A 83 2.69 -7.31 6.40
N GLN A 84 3.10 -8.43 7.02
CA GLN A 84 3.27 -9.74 6.37
C GLN A 84 2.27 -10.01 5.24
N THR A 85 2.72 -9.72 4.02
CA THR A 85 2.10 -10.19 2.79
C THR A 85 3.20 -10.84 1.96
N ASP A 86 2.98 -12.08 1.53
CA ASP A 86 3.80 -12.69 0.47
C ASP A 86 3.51 -12.05 -0.92
N LEU A 87 2.87 -10.88 -0.94
CA LEU A 87 2.46 -10.19 -2.15
C LEU A 87 3.58 -9.25 -2.61
N GLU A 88 4.31 -9.66 -3.64
CA GLU A 88 5.11 -8.74 -4.44
C GLU A 88 4.15 -7.97 -5.39
N VAL A 89 3.75 -6.76 -5.02
CA VAL A 89 2.84 -5.93 -5.82
C VAL A 89 3.64 -4.88 -6.60
N LYS A 90 3.45 -4.86 -7.91
CA LYS A 90 4.11 -3.88 -8.79
C LYS A 90 3.39 -2.52 -8.78
N PRO A 91 4.10 -1.39 -8.94
CA PRO A 91 3.48 -0.07 -9.00
C PRO A 91 2.39 0.04 -10.07
N GLU A 92 2.58 -0.57 -11.24
CA GLU A 92 1.60 -0.55 -12.32
C GLU A 92 0.29 -1.26 -11.93
N TRP A 93 0.35 -2.24 -11.03
CA TRP A 93 -0.83 -2.95 -10.56
C TRP A 93 -1.63 -2.12 -9.56
N LEU A 94 -0.94 -1.41 -8.67
CA LEU A 94 -1.56 -0.43 -7.77
C LEU A 94 -2.27 0.65 -8.58
N GLU A 95 -1.64 1.16 -9.63
CA GLU A 95 -2.24 2.19 -10.49
C GLU A 95 -3.49 1.66 -11.22
N VAL A 96 -3.47 0.42 -11.72
CA VAL A 96 -4.68 -0.21 -12.29
C VAL A 96 -5.81 -0.30 -11.26
N LEU A 97 -5.52 -0.74 -10.03
CA LEU A 97 -6.50 -0.82 -8.95
C LEU A 97 -7.09 0.56 -8.63
N ARG A 98 -6.23 1.58 -8.49
CA ARG A 98 -6.60 2.97 -8.21
C ARG A 98 -7.53 3.54 -9.28
N LEU A 99 -7.10 3.51 -10.55
CA LEU A 99 -7.89 3.99 -11.69
C LEU A 99 -9.22 3.26 -11.82
N ALA A 100 -9.25 1.95 -11.55
CA ALA A 100 -10.46 1.14 -11.68
C ALA A 100 -11.49 1.38 -10.58
N PHE A 101 -11.05 1.56 -9.33
CA PHE A 101 -11.93 1.51 -8.16
C PHE A 101 -12.09 2.83 -7.42
N GLU A 102 -11.14 3.75 -7.56
CA GLU A 102 -11.24 5.10 -7.01
C GLU A 102 -11.72 6.09 -8.07
N GLU A 103 -11.21 5.99 -9.30
CA GLU A 103 -11.66 6.84 -10.42
C GLU A 103 -12.79 6.22 -11.26
N GLY A 104 -13.13 4.95 -11.04
CA GLY A 104 -14.22 4.26 -11.73
C GLY A 104 -13.97 4.00 -13.23
N LEU A 105 -12.71 4.03 -13.67
CA LEU A 105 -12.36 3.83 -15.08
C LEU A 105 -12.54 2.38 -15.52
N GLN A 106 -12.95 2.21 -16.78
CA GLN A 106 -12.96 0.91 -17.46
C GLN A 106 -11.63 0.66 -18.18
N ASP A 107 -11.35 -0.59 -18.53
CA ASP A 107 -10.06 -1.03 -19.07
C ASP A 107 -9.55 -0.20 -20.26
N LYS A 108 -10.44 0.27 -21.15
CA LYS A 108 -10.07 1.15 -22.27
C LYS A 108 -9.55 2.51 -21.81
N ALA A 109 -10.21 3.12 -20.82
CA ALA A 109 -9.80 4.40 -20.25
C ALA A 109 -8.53 4.25 -19.39
N ILE A 110 -8.40 3.15 -18.66
CA ILE A 110 -7.17 2.81 -17.91
C ILE A 110 -5.98 2.67 -18.89
N ALA A 111 -6.17 1.94 -20.00
CA ALA A 111 -5.16 1.76 -21.03
C ALA A 111 -4.67 3.11 -21.59
N GLN A 112 -5.60 4.03 -21.85
CA GLN A 112 -5.29 5.38 -22.31
C GLN A 112 -4.53 6.19 -21.24
N SER A 113 -5.01 6.20 -19.99
CA SER A 113 -4.39 6.91 -18.87
C SER A 113 -2.93 6.46 -18.64
N MET A 114 -2.68 5.15 -18.72
CA MET A 114 -1.36 4.57 -18.50
C MET A 114 -0.46 4.52 -19.75
N TYR A 115 -0.94 4.98 -20.92
CA TYR A 115 -0.27 4.84 -22.22
C TYR A 115 0.12 3.38 -22.54
N LYS A 116 -0.79 2.43 -22.28
CA LYS A 116 -0.63 0.99 -22.53
C LYS A 116 -1.71 0.46 -23.47
N SER A 117 -1.53 -0.76 -23.99
CA SER A 117 -2.59 -1.45 -24.73
C SER A 117 -3.62 -2.06 -23.78
N GLU A 118 -4.88 -2.20 -24.21
CA GLU A 118 -5.91 -2.92 -23.43
C GLU A 118 -5.50 -4.37 -23.11
N ARG A 119 -4.72 -5.00 -24.00
CA ARG A 119 -4.15 -6.33 -23.76
C ARG A 119 -3.23 -6.32 -22.54
N MET A 120 -2.43 -5.28 -22.36
CA MET A 120 -1.56 -5.13 -21.20
C MET A 120 -2.37 -4.92 -19.92
N ILE A 121 -3.46 -4.14 -19.97
CA ILE A 121 -4.34 -3.95 -18.82
C ILE A 121 -4.99 -5.28 -18.41
N ARG A 122 -5.47 -6.08 -19.37
CA ARG A 122 -5.96 -7.44 -19.07
C ARG A 122 -4.88 -8.34 -18.46
N HIS A 123 -3.65 -8.25 -18.93
CA HIS A 123 -2.52 -8.96 -18.34
C HIS A 123 -2.27 -8.55 -16.88
N TYR A 124 -2.31 -7.24 -16.59
CA TYR A 124 -2.21 -6.74 -15.21
C TYR A 124 -3.35 -7.26 -14.34
N TRP A 125 -4.59 -7.26 -14.83
CA TRP A 125 -5.73 -7.83 -14.09
C TRP A 125 -5.53 -9.30 -13.72
N SER A 126 -5.05 -10.13 -14.67
CA SER A 126 -4.74 -11.53 -14.36
C SER A 126 -3.69 -11.65 -13.27
N LYS A 127 -2.61 -10.85 -13.32
CA LYS A 127 -1.58 -10.89 -12.28
C LYS A 127 -2.06 -10.39 -10.92
N ILE A 128 -2.85 -9.33 -10.89
CA ILE A 128 -3.50 -8.84 -9.66
C ILE A 128 -4.37 -9.94 -9.05
N GLN A 129 -5.18 -10.62 -9.86
CA GLN A 129 -6.07 -11.68 -9.40
C GLN A 129 -5.30 -12.90 -8.90
N ASP A 130 -4.27 -13.34 -9.62
CA ASP A 130 -3.38 -14.43 -9.21
C ASP A 130 -2.80 -14.15 -7.81
N VAL A 131 -2.25 -12.95 -7.62
CA VAL A 131 -1.60 -12.52 -6.39
C VAL A 131 -2.59 -12.30 -5.23
N LEU A 132 -3.84 -11.95 -5.54
CA LEU A 132 -4.93 -11.90 -4.56
C LEU A 132 -5.58 -13.27 -4.30
N GLY A 133 -5.14 -14.33 -5.00
CA GLY A 133 -5.71 -15.68 -4.89
C GLY A 133 -7.16 -15.76 -5.37
N ILE A 134 -7.51 -14.97 -6.39
CA ILE A 134 -8.86 -14.88 -6.94
C ILE A 134 -8.96 -15.74 -8.19
N TYR A 135 -9.84 -16.73 -8.16
CA TYR A 135 -10.11 -17.63 -9.28
C TYR A 135 -11.57 -17.48 -9.74
N PRO A 136 -11.85 -17.69 -11.05
CA PRO A 136 -13.22 -17.66 -11.56
C PRO A 136 -14.11 -18.70 -10.88
N GLU A 137 -15.19 -18.26 -10.24
CA GLU A 137 -16.22 -19.13 -9.67
C GLU A 137 -17.60 -18.77 -10.26
N PRO A 138 -18.45 -19.76 -10.58
CA PRO A 138 -19.80 -19.51 -11.10
C PRO A 138 -20.60 -18.58 -10.18
N GLY A 139 -21.22 -17.56 -10.76
CA GLY A 139 -22.08 -16.61 -10.03
C GLY A 139 -21.35 -15.52 -9.25
N LYS A 140 -20.00 -15.51 -9.21
CA LYS A 140 -19.23 -14.45 -8.55
C LYS A 140 -18.81 -13.35 -9.53
N ASN A 141 -19.04 -12.10 -9.15
CA ASN A 141 -18.48 -10.95 -9.86
C ASN A 141 -17.00 -10.78 -9.44
N ILE A 142 -16.09 -11.21 -10.33
CA ILE A 142 -14.65 -11.18 -10.09
C ILE A 142 -14.12 -9.77 -9.81
N ARG A 143 -14.70 -8.73 -10.44
CA ARG A 143 -14.26 -7.36 -10.24
C ARG A 143 -14.62 -6.85 -8.84
N ALA A 144 -15.83 -7.15 -8.36
CA ALA A 144 -16.24 -6.83 -6.99
C ALA A 144 -15.40 -7.59 -5.96
N LEU A 145 -15.14 -8.88 -6.17
CA LEU A 145 -14.29 -9.68 -5.30
C LEU A 145 -12.84 -9.15 -5.27
N THR A 146 -12.33 -8.70 -6.42
CA THR A 146 -11.01 -8.08 -6.53
C THR A 146 -10.91 -6.82 -5.68
N GLN A 147 -11.93 -5.95 -5.73
CA GLN A 147 -11.98 -4.75 -4.89
C GLN A 147 -11.94 -5.10 -3.40
N ILE A 148 -12.76 -6.06 -2.97
CA ILE A 148 -12.83 -6.49 -1.56
C ILE A 148 -11.47 -7.02 -1.09
N ARG A 149 -10.87 -7.96 -1.83
CA ARG A 149 -9.57 -8.54 -1.46
C ARG A 149 -8.44 -7.52 -1.50
N ALA A 150 -8.45 -6.60 -2.46
CA ALA A 150 -7.47 -5.50 -2.51
C ALA A 150 -7.56 -4.60 -1.28
N ARG A 151 -8.77 -4.25 -0.80
CA ARG A 151 -8.98 -3.51 0.45
C ARG A 151 -8.54 -4.29 1.69
N GLU A 152 -8.89 -5.58 1.78
CA GLU A 152 -8.47 -6.46 2.89
C GLU A 152 -6.94 -6.56 3.02
N LYS A 153 -6.24 -6.51 1.89
CA LYS A 153 -4.78 -6.50 1.78
C LYS A 153 -4.15 -5.11 1.88
N GLY A 154 -4.95 -4.04 2.00
CA GLY A 154 -4.49 -2.66 2.12
C GLY A 154 -4.00 -2.04 0.80
N LEU A 155 -4.24 -2.67 -0.35
CA LEU A 155 -3.86 -2.14 -1.67
C LEU A 155 -4.78 -1.01 -2.16
N LEU A 156 -5.98 -0.89 -1.57
CA LEU A 156 -6.97 0.16 -1.80
C LEU A 156 -7.49 0.69 -0.47
N ASP A 157 -7.89 1.97 -0.43
CA ASP A 157 -8.54 2.61 0.74
C ASP A 157 -10.05 2.36 0.74
#